data_AF-A0A2E9T019-F1
#
_entry.id   AF-A0A2E9T019-F1
#
_cell.length_a   1.000
_cell.length_b   1.000
_cell.length_c   1.000
_cell.angle_alpha   90.00
_cell.angle_beta   90.00
_cell.angle_gamma   90.00
#
_symmetry.space_group_name_H-M   'P 1'
#
loop_
_entity.id
_entity.type
_entity.pdbx_description
1 polymer ?
#
loop_
_entity_poly.entity_id
_entity_poly.type
_entity_poly.pdbx_seq_one_letter_code
_entity_poly.pdbx_strand_id
1 'polypeptide(L)'
;MNYDTDVIMRSEVVADCYGGDSCDQVTKTFETYCEGDMDSDTHTEDIVIKLSDLPPGAIIKVEYPCCPECGDPRSDECETNEHGTMSIVGHGTVCECGFDWQEWVLSRYS
;
A
#
# COMPACT_ATOMS: atom_id res chain seq x y z
N MET A 1 20.44 -20.01 7.54
CA MET A 1 19.34 -20.85 8.06
C MET A 1 18.08 -20.28 7.43
N ASN A 2 17.49 -20.97 6.46
CA ASN A 2 16.11 -20.69 6.06
C ASN A 2 15.25 -21.48 7.04
N TYR A 3 14.53 -20.76 7.89
CA TYR A 3 13.38 -21.33 8.60
C TYR A 3 12.14 -20.83 7.87
N ASP A 4 11.13 -21.69 7.81
CA ASP A 4 9.86 -21.33 7.20
C ASP A 4 9.14 -20.33 8.11
N THR A 5 8.58 -19.28 7.52
CA THR A 5 7.80 -18.26 8.22
C THR A 5 6.37 -18.32 7.73
N ASP A 6 5.40 -18.32 8.65
CA ASP A 6 3.99 -18.22 8.32
C ASP A 6 3.56 -16.76 8.23
N VAL A 7 2.76 -16.42 7.22
CA VAL A 7 2.17 -15.08 7.08
C VAL A 7 0.91 -15.02 7.95
N ILE A 8 1.06 -14.47 9.16
CA ILE A 8 -0.03 -14.35 10.15
C ILE A 8 -0.87 -13.07 9.98
N MET A 9 -0.34 -12.08 9.24
CA MET A 9 -1.01 -10.82 8.94
C MET A 9 -0.56 -10.32 7.56
N ARG A 10 -1.50 -9.83 6.76
CA ARG A 10 -1.25 -9.16 5.49
C ARG A 10 -2.15 -7.95 5.40
N SER A 11 -1.60 -6.82 4.96
CA SER A 11 -2.39 -5.66 4.59
C SER A 11 -2.06 -5.22 3.18
N GLU A 12 -3.08 -4.91 2.39
CA GLU A 12 -2.95 -4.34 1.05
C GLU A 12 -3.50 -2.92 1.06
N VAL A 13 -2.75 -1.98 0.46
CA VAL A 13 -3.29 -0.66 0.14
C VAL A 13 -4.22 -0.84 -1.06
N VAL A 14 -5.51 -0.76 -0.81
CA VAL A 14 -6.55 -0.82 -1.84
C VAL A 14 -7.06 0.58 -2.13
N ALA A 15 -7.61 0.75 -3.33
CA ALA A 15 -8.25 1.99 -3.74
C ALA A 15 -9.76 1.87 -3.54
N ASP A 16 -10.35 2.74 -2.71
CA ASP A 16 -11.79 2.95 -2.72
C ASP A 16 -12.10 3.93 -3.86
N CYS A 17 -12.58 3.38 -4.97
CA CYS A 17 -12.92 4.15 -6.18
C CYS A 17 -14.20 5.00 -6.03
N TYR A 18 -14.91 4.87 -4.91
CA TYR A 18 -16.15 5.59 -4.60
C TYR A 18 -16.03 6.40 -3.30
N GLY A 19 -14.80 6.78 -2.95
CA GLY A 19 -14.52 7.61 -1.79
C GLY A 19 -14.98 9.06 -1.95
N GLY A 20 -14.94 9.79 -0.82
CA GLY A 20 -15.36 11.20 -0.73
C GLY A 20 -16.89 11.37 -0.58
N ASP A 21 -17.32 12.54 -0.14
CA ASP A 21 -18.74 12.84 0.14
C ASP A 21 -19.65 12.69 -1.09
N SER A 22 -19.06 12.78 -2.29
CA SER A 22 -19.73 12.70 -3.60
C SER A 22 -19.50 11.38 -4.34
N CYS A 23 -18.79 10.42 -3.75
CA CYS A 23 -18.46 9.11 -4.35
C CYS A 23 -17.73 9.19 -5.70
N ASP A 24 -16.87 10.19 -5.87
CA ASP A 24 -16.15 10.50 -7.12
C ASP A 24 -14.63 10.59 -6.92
N GLN A 25 -14.12 10.23 -5.74
CA GLN A 25 -12.71 10.31 -5.41
C GLN A 25 -12.13 8.92 -5.17
N VAL A 26 -10.91 8.70 -5.68
CA VAL A 26 -10.13 7.50 -5.36
C VAL A 26 -9.38 7.76 -4.05
N THR A 27 -9.80 7.12 -2.96
CA THR A 27 -9.13 7.20 -1.66
C THR A 27 -8.37 5.93 -1.37
N LYS A 28 -7.32 6.01 -0.55
CA LYS A 28 -6.53 4.85 -0.14
C LYS A 28 -7.09 4.29 1.17
N THR A 29 -7.25 2.99 1.24
CA THR A 29 -7.59 2.27 2.47
C THR A 29 -6.68 1.06 2.62
N PHE A 30 -6.50 0.58 3.84
CA PHE A 30 -5.87 -0.70 4.11
C PHE A 30 -6.94 -1.76 4.23
N GLU A 31 -6.91 -2.76 3.36
CA GLU A 31 -7.62 -4.02 3.58
C GLU A 31 -6.68 -4.96 4.32
N THR A 32 -7.03 -5.33 5.55
CA THR A 32 -6.16 -6.12 6.43
C THR A 32 -6.78 -7.47 6.74
N TYR A 33 -5.94 -8.49 6.64
CA TYR A 33 -6.21 -9.85 7.04
C TYR A 33 -5.29 -10.23 8.19
N CYS A 34 -5.86 -10.83 9.23
CA CYS A 34 -5.14 -11.42 10.36
C CYS A 34 -5.59 -12.87 10.56
N GLU A 35 -4.67 -13.76 10.90
CA GLU A 35 -5.00 -15.16 11.17
C GLU A 35 -5.98 -15.27 12.36
N GLY A 36 -7.11 -15.92 12.11
CA GLY A 36 -8.19 -16.07 13.09
C GLY A 36 -9.21 -14.93 13.10
N ASP A 37 -8.99 -13.89 12.30
CA ASP A 37 -10.02 -12.90 11.99
C ASP A 37 -10.96 -13.48 10.93
N MET A 38 -12.27 -13.45 11.19
CA MET A 38 -13.25 -14.12 10.33
C MET A 38 -13.57 -13.31 9.07
N ASP A 39 -13.29 -12.01 9.07
CA ASP A 39 -13.53 -11.09 7.97
C ASP A 39 -12.31 -10.18 7.78
N SER A 40 -12.10 -9.68 6.56
CA SER A 40 -11.11 -8.64 6.27
C SER A 40 -11.73 -7.27 6.51
N ASP A 41 -11.12 -6.47 7.39
CA ASP A 41 -11.57 -5.11 7.68
C ASP A 41 -10.80 -4.08 6.83
N THR A 42 -11.53 -3.13 6.26
CA THR A 42 -10.96 -1.94 5.61
C THR A 42 -10.88 -0.79 6.59
N HIS A 43 -9.72 -0.15 6.70
CA HIS A 43 -9.52 1.00 7.58
C HIS A 43 -8.65 2.08 6.93
N THR A 44 -8.76 3.32 7.42
CA THR A 44 -8.02 4.49 6.91
C THR A 44 -6.89 4.93 7.83
N GLU A 45 -6.82 4.37 9.04
CA GLU A 45 -5.77 4.65 10.01
C GLU A 45 -4.45 3.94 9.68
N ASP A 46 -3.35 4.46 10.24
CA ASP A 46 -2.04 3.84 10.12
C ASP A 46 -1.96 2.49 10.84
N ILE A 47 -1.26 1.52 10.22
CA ILE A 47 -0.93 0.25 10.86
C ILE A 47 0.18 0.47 11.88
N VAL A 48 -0.13 0.22 13.16
CA VAL A 48 0.83 0.34 14.26
C VAL A 48 1.34 -1.04 14.70
N ILE A 49 2.61 -1.34 14.40
CA ILE A 49 3.28 -2.57 14.84
C ILE A 49 4.18 -2.25 16.04
N LYS A 50 3.89 -2.87 17.18
CA LYS A 50 4.68 -2.70 18.41
C LYS A 50 5.77 -3.77 18.50
N LEU A 51 7.02 -3.33 18.63
CA LEU A 51 8.16 -4.24 18.78
C LEU A 51 8.04 -5.17 19.99
N SER A 52 7.41 -4.73 21.08
CA SER A 52 7.17 -5.54 22.29
C SER A 52 6.33 -6.78 22.04
N ASP A 53 5.53 -6.76 20.98
CA ASP A 53 4.53 -7.80 20.69
C ASP A 53 5.08 -8.82 19.68
N LEU A 54 6.28 -8.58 19.13
CA LEU A 54 6.92 -9.43 18.13
C LEU A 54 7.99 -10.34 18.76
N PRO A 55 7.99 -11.65 18.44
CA PRO A 55 9.07 -12.53 18.85
C PRO A 55 10.36 -12.24 18.07
N PRO A 56 11.55 -12.54 18.64
CA PRO A 56 12.80 -12.50 17.88
C PRO A 56 12.73 -13.39 16.63
N GLY A 57 13.11 -12.83 15.47
CA GLY A 57 13.02 -13.50 14.18
C GLY A 57 11.78 -13.13 13.35
N ALA A 58 10.86 -12.32 13.90
CA ALA A 58 9.78 -11.74 13.10
C ALA A 58 10.33 -10.87 11.95
N ILE A 59 9.70 -10.96 10.79
CA ILE A 59 10.07 -10.22 9.58
C ILE A 59 8.91 -9.32 9.18
N ILE A 60 9.18 -8.02 9.00
CA ILE A 60 8.23 -7.07 8.42
C ILE A 60 8.62 -6.88 6.96
N LYS A 61 7.67 -7.10 6.04
CA LYS A 61 7.88 -6.99 4.59
C LYS A 61 6.87 -6.02 3.99
N VAL A 62 7.34 -5.10 3.17
CA VAL A 62 6.51 -4.18 2.38
C VAL A 62 6.86 -4.40 0.91
N GLU A 63 5.85 -4.66 0.08
CA GLU A 63 6.01 -4.95 -1.35
C GLU A 63 5.22 -3.93 -2.17
N TYR A 64 5.90 -3.29 -3.12
CA TYR A 64 5.29 -2.31 -4.02
C TYR A 64 4.82 -2.98 -5.31
N PRO A 65 3.74 -2.49 -5.94
CA PRO A 65 3.39 -2.90 -7.28
C PRO A 65 4.49 -2.46 -8.26
N CYS A 66 4.97 -3.40 -9.07
CA CYS A 66 5.89 -3.14 -10.18
C CYS A 66 5.12 -3.02 -11.49
N CYS A 67 5.58 -2.13 -12.36
CA CYS A 67 5.02 -1.94 -13.69
C CYS A 67 5.08 -3.27 -14.45
N PRO A 68 3.97 -3.76 -15.03
CA PRO A 68 3.96 -5.04 -15.74
C PRO A 68 4.77 -4.99 -17.05
N GLU A 69 5.06 -3.79 -17.56
CA GLU A 69 5.81 -3.61 -18.82
C GLU A 69 7.32 -3.51 -18.61
N CYS A 70 7.78 -2.68 -17.67
CA CYS A 70 9.21 -2.45 -17.44
C CYS A 70 9.76 -3.10 -16.16
N GLY A 71 8.89 -3.55 -15.24
CA GLY A 71 9.28 -4.16 -13.98
C GLY A 71 9.68 -3.17 -12.88
N ASP A 72 9.72 -1.88 -13.17
CA ASP A 72 10.09 -0.86 -12.20
C ASP A 72 8.96 -0.60 -11.19
N PRO A 73 9.29 -0.35 -9.92
CA PRO A 73 8.29 -0.02 -8.91
C PRO A 73 7.57 1.28 -9.27
N ARG A 74 6.30 1.40 -8.86
CA ARG A 74 5.56 2.66 -8.97
C ARG A 74 6.30 3.78 -8.24
N SER A 75 6.48 4.93 -8.90
CA SER A 75 7.22 6.07 -8.38
C SER A 75 6.44 6.81 -7.29
N ASP A 76 7.18 7.33 -6.30
CA ASP A 76 6.64 8.24 -5.29
C ASP A 76 6.66 9.68 -5.81
N GLU A 77 5.64 10.44 -5.45
CA GLU A 77 5.63 11.90 -5.58
C GLU A 77 6.02 12.50 -4.23
N CYS A 78 7.10 13.26 -4.22
CA CYS A 78 7.67 13.82 -3.00
C CYS A 78 7.60 15.35 -3.02
N GLU A 79 7.27 15.93 -1.88
CA GLU A 79 7.41 17.37 -1.63
C GLU A 79 8.45 17.62 -0.55
N THR A 80 9.21 18.71 -0.72
CA THR A 80 10.20 19.16 0.26
C THR A 80 9.68 20.40 0.96
N ASN A 81 9.56 20.35 2.28
CA ASN A 81 9.13 21.51 3.06
C ASN A 81 10.23 22.59 3.13
N GLU A 82 9.88 23.76 3.67
CA GLU A 82 10.81 24.90 3.85
C GLU A 82 12.04 24.59 4.72
N HIS A 83 11.99 23.51 5.50
CA HIS A 83 13.09 23.01 6.33
C HIS A 83 13.94 21.93 5.64
N GLY A 84 13.69 21.63 4.36
CA GLY A 84 14.44 20.62 3.60
C GLY A 84 14.06 19.17 3.92
N THR A 85 12.95 18.94 4.64
CA THR A 85 12.45 17.58 4.91
C THR A 85 11.59 17.13 3.73
N MET A 86 11.92 15.97 3.17
CA MET A 86 11.18 15.35 2.08
C MET A 86 10.08 14.45 2.64
N SER A 87 8.86 14.59 2.12
CA SER A 87 7.70 13.76 2.45
C SER A 87 7.05 13.24 1.18
N ILE A 88 6.58 12.00 1.21
CA ILE A 88 5.78 11.42 0.11
C ILE A 88 4.38 12.02 0.20
N VAL A 89 3.91 12.64 -0.88
CA VAL A 89 2.56 13.24 -0.98
C VAL A 89 1.64 12.47 -1.93
N GLY A 90 2.20 11.58 -2.76
CA GLY A 90 1.46 10.83 -3.75
C GLY A 90 2.28 9.72 -4.40
N HIS A 91 1.72 9.11 -5.43
CA HIS A 91 2.45 8.20 -6.32
C HIS A 91 2.08 8.54 -7.76
N GLY A 92 3.05 8.38 -8.65
CA GLY A 92 2.88 8.73 -10.06
C GLY A 92 1.68 8.03 -10.70
N THR A 93 0.98 8.75 -11.58
CA THR A 93 -0.16 8.25 -12.36
C THR A 93 0.25 7.54 -13.64
N VAL A 94 1.47 7.79 -14.14
CA VAL A 94 2.03 7.17 -15.35
C VAL A 94 3.46 6.74 -15.07
N CYS A 95 3.83 5.53 -15.48
CA CYS A 95 5.20 5.02 -15.42
C CYS A 95 6.09 5.68 -16.49
N GLU A 96 7.41 5.70 -16.30
CA GLU A 96 8.35 6.24 -17.29
C GLU A 96 8.27 5.54 -18.66
N CYS A 97 7.88 4.26 -18.70
CA CYS A 97 7.65 3.51 -19.94
C CYS A 97 6.31 3.83 -20.63
N GLY A 98 5.43 4.61 -20.01
CA GLY A 98 4.12 4.99 -20.53
C GLY A 98 2.93 4.20 -19.97
N PHE A 99 3.17 3.20 -19.12
CA PHE A 99 2.12 2.43 -18.47
C PHE A 99 1.23 3.32 -17.56
N ASP A 100 -0.09 3.23 -17.71
CA ASP A 100 -1.07 4.03 -16.96
C ASP A 100 -1.42 3.35 -15.62
N TRP A 101 -0.90 3.91 -14.53
CA TRP A 101 -1.19 3.43 -13.18
C TRP A 101 -2.61 3.77 -12.72
N GLN A 102 -3.20 4.86 -13.23
CA GLN A 102 -4.56 5.25 -12.87
C GLN A 102 -5.57 4.27 -13.48
N GLU A 103 -5.43 3.94 -14.76
CA GLU A 103 -6.25 2.92 -15.41
C GLU A 103 -6.07 1.56 -14.72
N TRP A 104 -4.83 1.18 -14.38
CA TRP A 104 -4.58 -0.06 -13.64
C TRP A 104 -5.32 -0.11 -12.29
N VAL A 105 -5.24 0.96 -11.49
CA VAL A 105 -5.95 1.06 -10.20
C VAL A 105 -7.46 0.91 -10.41
N LEU A 106 -8.05 1.68 -11.33
CA LEU A 106 -9.48 1.62 -11.62
C LEU A 106 -9.89 0.21 -12.09
N SER A 107 -9.12 -0.42 -12.98
CA SER A 107 -9.45 -1.77 -13.47
C SER A 107 -9.39 -2.85 -12.39
N ARG A 108 -8.56 -2.66 -11.36
CA ARG A 108 -8.30 -3.67 -10.33
C ARG A 108 -9.23 -3.55 -9.13
N TYR A 109 -9.65 -2.33 -8.78
CA TYR A 109 -10.37 -2.04 -7.54
C TYR A 109 -11.79 -1.48 -7.74
N SER A 110 -12.28 -1.35 -8.99
CA SER A 110 -13.69 -1.00 -9.29
C SER A 110 -14.60 -2.21 -9.49
#